data_AF-A0A2V5PR41-F1
#
_entry.id   AF-A0A2V5PR41-F1
#
_cell.length_a   1.000
_cell.length_b   1.000
_cell.length_c   1.000
_cell.angle_alpha   90.00
_cell.angle_beta   90.00
_cell.angle_gamma   90.00
#
_symmetry.space_group_name_H-M   'P 1'
#
loop_
_entity.id
_entity.type
_entity.pdbx_description
1 polymer ?
#
loop_
_entity_poly.entity_id
_entity_poly.type
_entity_poly.pdbx_seq_one_letter_code
_entity_poly.pdbx_strand_id
1 'polypeptide(L)'
;MKTFYFAKRKLQLAPAATILVALAICIPLSAQTITTFDAPGAGTGAFQGTYAFNIAPSGAIIGYTRDAGNVRHGFIRSQQGGFTIFDAPGAGTAAGQGTRAYSINPAGEITGFFFDSVTVAHGYVRSNQGVITAFDAPGAGTGPGQGTFPLSPLIINPSGAIAGYYTDSSDVAHGFLRETNGAIIAFDVPGAGTGPGEGTFSYAISETGAITGYYFDSADVSHGFLRDTTGVITTFDVPGSGTAPLQGTYGGGFTPSGTIMGNYFDADNLSHGFLMDTNGAFTTFDAPDAGHVPGVDDGTYPFGINANGAITGWYVDDADANHGFVRDKHGAIVEFDVPGAGAGVFVWSIAPSGAVTGYFWDANFVIHGFVREAAGK
;
A
#
# COMPACT_ATOMS: atom_id res chain seq x y z
N MET A 1 80.39 -33.41 -45.37
CA MET A 1 80.59 -34.45 -44.31
C MET A 1 80.49 -33.75 -42.96
N LYS A 2 79.81 -34.38 -41.98
CA LYS A 2 79.54 -33.95 -40.58
C LYS A 2 78.20 -33.23 -40.40
N THR A 3 77.08 -33.94 -40.33
CA THR A 3 76.52 -34.79 -39.24
C THR A 3 75.76 -33.95 -38.19
N PHE A 4 74.44 -33.99 -38.27
CA PHE A 4 73.50 -33.47 -37.27
C PHE A 4 73.52 -34.37 -36.03
N TYR A 5 73.71 -33.79 -34.84
CA TYR A 5 73.55 -34.47 -33.55
C TYR A 5 72.28 -33.95 -32.86
N PHE A 6 71.33 -34.86 -32.62
CA PHE A 6 70.19 -34.65 -31.73
C PHE A 6 70.67 -34.70 -30.28
N ALA A 7 70.42 -33.65 -29.50
CA ALA A 7 70.52 -33.67 -28.04
C ALA A 7 69.10 -33.69 -27.43
N LYS A 8 68.89 -34.63 -26.51
CA LYS A 8 67.62 -34.99 -25.88
C LYS A 8 67.09 -33.87 -24.97
N ARG A 9 65.79 -33.56 -25.13
CA ARG A 9 64.97 -32.74 -24.21
C ARG A 9 65.00 -33.30 -22.78
N LYS A 10 65.21 -32.44 -21.79
CA LYS A 10 64.67 -32.63 -20.42
C LYS A 10 63.46 -31.71 -20.27
N LEU A 11 62.31 -32.32 -19.99
CA LEU A 11 61.04 -31.65 -19.72
C LEU A 11 61.11 -31.06 -18.30
N GLN A 12 61.11 -29.73 -18.16
CA GLN A 12 60.83 -29.10 -16.86
C GLN A 12 59.31 -28.97 -16.73
N LEU A 13 58.74 -29.70 -15.77
CA LEU A 13 57.37 -29.51 -15.29
C LEU A 13 57.31 -28.16 -14.57
N ALA A 14 56.67 -27.17 -15.18
CA ALA A 14 56.14 -26.00 -14.48
C ALA A 14 54.68 -26.29 -14.13
N PRO A 15 54.22 -26.01 -12.89
CA PRO A 15 52.86 -26.31 -12.47
C PRO A 15 51.86 -25.49 -13.29
N ALA A 16 50.84 -26.18 -13.79
CA ALA A 16 49.72 -25.60 -14.51
C ALA A 16 49.04 -24.54 -13.63
N ALA A 17 49.09 -23.28 -14.08
CA ALA A 17 48.18 -22.27 -13.59
C ALA A 17 46.76 -22.70 -13.98
N THR A 18 45.96 -23.07 -12.98
CA THR A 18 44.54 -23.35 -13.14
C THR A 18 43.86 -22.05 -13.57
N ILE A 19 43.63 -21.89 -14.88
CA ILE A 19 42.66 -20.92 -15.38
C ILE A 19 41.29 -21.47 -14.98
N LEU A 20 40.78 -21.02 -13.83
CA LEU A 20 39.37 -21.14 -13.51
C LEU A 20 38.63 -20.21 -14.49
N VAL A 21 38.16 -20.77 -15.60
CA VAL A 21 37.09 -20.15 -16.37
C VAL A 21 35.87 -20.18 -15.46
N ALA A 22 35.60 -19.05 -14.80
CA ALA A 22 34.33 -18.82 -14.15
C ALA A 22 33.28 -18.84 -15.27
N LEU A 23 32.66 -20.00 -15.48
CA LEU A 23 31.43 -20.10 -16.23
C LEU A 23 30.40 -19.31 -15.40
N ALA A 24 30.21 -18.04 -15.74
CA ALA A 24 29.07 -17.29 -15.26
C ALA A 24 27.84 -18.07 -15.72
N ILE A 25 27.23 -18.81 -14.79
CA ILE A 25 25.88 -19.32 -14.99
C ILE A 25 25.03 -18.06 -15.08
N CYS A 26 24.80 -17.60 -16.30
CA CYS A 26 23.75 -16.63 -16.57
C CYS A 26 22.46 -17.39 -16.28
N ILE A 27 22.03 -17.36 -15.01
CA ILE A 27 20.67 -17.74 -14.66
C ILE A 27 19.82 -16.79 -15.52
N PRO A 28 18.97 -17.28 -16.44
CA PRO A 28 18.08 -16.38 -17.14
C PRO A 28 17.29 -15.65 -16.06
N LEU A 29 17.42 -14.33 -16.04
CA LEU A 29 16.58 -13.47 -15.23
C LEU A 29 15.15 -13.78 -15.68
N SER A 30 14.41 -14.55 -14.88
CA SER A 30 13.02 -14.83 -15.21
C SER A 30 12.32 -13.49 -15.33
N ALA A 31 11.80 -13.17 -16.51
CA ALA A 31 10.93 -12.02 -16.69
C ALA A 31 9.82 -12.12 -15.65
N GLN A 32 9.56 -11.03 -14.95
CA GLN A 32 8.46 -10.98 -13.99
C GLN A 32 7.15 -10.96 -14.77
N THR A 33 6.21 -11.80 -14.36
CA THR A 33 4.91 -11.91 -15.02
C THR A 33 3.96 -10.91 -14.38
N ILE A 34 3.44 -9.98 -15.19
CA ILE A 34 2.34 -9.09 -14.82
C ILE A 34 1.08 -9.59 -15.52
N THR A 35 0.05 -9.88 -14.72
CA THR A 35 -1.27 -10.27 -15.21
C THR A 35 -2.25 -9.14 -14.92
N THR A 36 -2.86 -8.59 -15.97
CA THR A 36 -3.94 -7.61 -15.85
C THR A 36 -5.28 -8.34 -15.78
N PHE A 37 -6.28 -7.73 -15.13
CA PHE A 37 -7.61 -8.30 -15.00
C PHE A 37 -8.69 -7.25 -14.79
N ASP A 38 -9.89 -7.57 -15.27
CA ASP A 38 -11.11 -6.83 -15.00
C ASP A 38 -12.11 -7.69 -14.24
N ALA A 39 -12.61 -7.16 -13.13
CA ALA A 39 -13.65 -7.82 -12.36
C ALA A 39 -15.00 -7.72 -13.09
N PRO A 40 -15.86 -8.76 -13.00
CA PRO A 40 -17.19 -8.73 -13.60
C PRO A 40 -18.01 -7.52 -13.14
N GLY A 41 -18.69 -6.86 -14.09
CA GLY A 41 -19.54 -5.69 -13.82
C GLY A 41 -18.79 -4.35 -13.70
N ALA A 42 -17.46 -4.35 -13.84
CA ALA A 42 -16.69 -3.12 -13.95
C ALA A 42 -17.11 -2.31 -15.19
N GLY A 43 -17.22 -0.98 -15.03
CA GLY A 43 -17.52 -0.07 -16.13
C GLY A 43 -16.31 0.12 -17.04
N THR A 44 -16.56 0.53 -18.28
CA THR A 44 -15.53 0.72 -19.31
C THR A 44 -15.39 2.17 -19.77
N GLY A 45 -16.01 3.11 -19.05
CA GLY A 45 -15.81 4.54 -19.26
C GLY A 45 -14.60 5.07 -18.51
N ALA A 46 -14.19 6.31 -18.82
CA ALA A 46 -13.13 7.00 -18.09
C ALA A 46 -13.41 7.02 -16.58
N PHE A 47 -12.39 6.68 -15.79
CA PHE A 47 -12.41 6.55 -14.33
C PHE A 47 -13.35 5.48 -13.77
N GLN A 48 -13.87 4.59 -14.61
CA GLN A 48 -14.58 3.37 -14.22
C GLN A 48 -13.64 2.17 -14.36
N GLY A 49 -13.98 1.05 -13.72
CA GLY A 49 -13.20 -0.17 -13.87
C GLY A 49 -12.94 -0.92 -12.57
N THR A 50 -11.78 -1.57 -12.49
CA THR A 50 -11.39 -2.49 -11.41
C THR A 50 -10.26 -1.90 -10.57
N TYR A 51 -10.54 -1.59 -9.32
CA TYR A 51 -9.54 -1.08 -8.37
C TYR A 51 -9.11 -2.20 -7.42
N ALA A 52 -7.92 -2.77 -7.62
CA ALA A 52 -7.35 -3.74 -6.69
C ALA A 52 -6.50 -3.05 -5.62
N PHE A 53 -6.77 -3.34 -4.34
CA PHE A 53 -6.15 -2.66 -3.19
C PHE A 53 -5.30 -3.56 -2.32
N ASN A 54 -5.63 -4.85 -2.20
CA ASN A 54 -4.94 -5.71 -1.25
C ASN A 54 -4.81 -7.15 -1.72
N ILE A 55 -3.70 -7.80 -1.36
CA ILE A 55 -3.43 -9.20 -1.66
C ILE A 55 -3.11 -9.96 -0.37
N ALA A 56 -3.89 -11.00 -0.07
CA ALA A 56 -3.68 -11.87 1.07
C ALA A 56 -2.51 -12.85 0.83
N PRO A 57 -1.93 -13.45 1.89
CA PRO A 57 -0.92 -14.51 1.73
C PRO A 57 -1.38 -15.72 0.91
N SER A 58 -2.69 -15.96 0.84
CA SER A 58 -3.32 -16.98 0.00
C SER A 58 -3.31 -16.64 -1.51
N GLY A 59 -2.91 -15.44 -1.88
CA GLY A 59 -2.99 -14.91 -3.25
C GLY A 59 -4.37 -14.37 -3.63
N ALA A 60 -5.33 -14.35 -2.70
CA ALA A 60 -6.61 -13.70 -2.92
C ALA A 60 -6.41 -12.17 -3.00
N ILE A 61 -6.97 -11.54 -4.03
CA ILE A 61 -6.92 -10.09 -4.22
C ILE A 61 -8.31 -9.52 -3.96
N ILE A 62 -8.36 -8.42 -3.22
CA ILE A 62 -9.62 -7.69 -2.98
C ILE A 62 -9.52 -6.27 -3.51
N GLY A 63 -10.69 -5.67 -3.64
CA GLY A 63 -10.85 -4.29 -4.04
C GLY A 63 -12.30 -3.97 -4.32
N TYR A 64 -12.53 -3.02 -5.22
CA TYR A 64 -13.87 -2.73 -5.69
C TYR A 64 -13.92 -2.45 -7.19
N THR A 65 -15.07 -2.71 -7.80
CA THR A 65 -15.39 -2.20 -9.13
C THR A 65 -16.05 -0.85 -9.02
N ARG A 66 -15.89 -0.03 -10.06
CA ARG A 66 -16.77 1.09 -10.36
C ARG A 66 -17.50 0.74 -11.65
N ASP A 67 -18.81 0.53 -11.57
CA ASP A 67 -19.63 0.12 -12.70
C ASP A 67 -19.93 1.26 -13.68
N ALA A 68 -20.73 0.99 -14.72
CA ALA A 68 -21.13 1.98 -15.70
C ALA A 68 -21.97 3.15 -15.11
N GLY A 69 -22.65 2.91 -13.98
CA GLY A 69 -23.40 3.90 -13.22
C GLY A 69 -22.57 4.66 -12.18
N ASN A 70 -21.26 4.40 -12.09
CA ASN A 70 -20.36 4.90 -11.05
C ASN A 70 -20.73 4.45 -9.61
N VAL A 71 -21.42 3.32 -9.50
CA VAL A 71 -21.68 2.59 -8.25
C VAL A 71 -20.49 1.69 -7.96
N ARG A 72 -20.18 1.49 -6.68
CA ARG A 72 -19.04 0.68 -6.25
C ARG A 72 -19.48 -0.64 -5.66
N HIS A 73 -18.81 -1.71 -6.04
CA HIS A 73 -19.08 -3.06 -5.53
C HIS A 73 -17.79 -3.71 -5.06
N GLY A 74 -17.78 -4.31 -3.88
CA GLY A 74 -16.63 -5.06 -3.40
C GLY A 74 -16.37 -6.29 -4.26
N PHE A 75 -15.11 -6.65 -4.47
CA PHE A 75 -14.77 -7.93 -5.10
C PHE A 75 -13.72 -8.71 -4.31
N ILE A 76 -13.73 -10.03 -4.52
CA ILE A 76 -12.66 -10.96 -4.17
C ILE A 76 -12.29 -11.71 -5.45
N ARG A 77 -11.02 -11.71 -5.81
CA ARG A 77 -10.44 -12.50 -6.89
C ARG A 77 -9.59 -13.60 -6.27
N SER A 78 -9.89 -14.87 -6.57
CA SER A 78 -9.06 -15.99 -6.13
C SER A 78 -7.72 -16.01 -6.88
N GLN A 79 -6.75 -16.76 -6.36
CA GLN A 79 -5.47 -16.95 -7.03
C GLN A 79 -5.64 -17.57 -8.43
N GLN A 80 -6.66 -18.41 -8.62
CA GLN A 80 -7.01 -19.03 -9.90
C GLN A 80 -7.83 -18.11 -10.82
N GLY A 81 -8.11 -16.88 -10.41
CA GLY A 81 -8.80 -15.86 -11.22
C GLY A 81 -10.32 -15.87 -11.14
N GLY A 82 -10.93 -16.67 -10.26
CA GLY A 82 -12.38 -16.62 -10.03
C GLY A 82 -12.79 -15.40 -9.22
N PHE A 83 -13.92 -14.77 -9.55
CA PHE A 83 -14.41 -13.57 -8.87
C PHE A 83 -15.66 -13.85 -8.02
N THR A 84 -15.75 -13.15 -6.89
CA THR A 84 -16.97 -12.97 -6.10
C THR A 84 -17.20 -11.47 -5.93
N ILE A 85 -18.31 -10.96 -6.46
CA ILE A 85 -18.76 -9.58 -6.25
C ILE A 85 -19.72 -9.54 -5.05
N PHE A 86 -19.63 -8.50 -4.23
CA PHE A 86 -20.48 -8.35 -3.06
C PHE A 86 -20.77 -6.88 -2.75
N ASP A 87 -21.95 -6.66 -2.14
CA ASP A 87 -22.36 -5.37 -1.60
C ASP A 87 -22.69 -5.50 -0.12
N ALA A 88 -22.28 -4.52 0.67
CA ALA A 88 -22.66 -4.41 2.06
C ALA A 88 -24.17 -4.12 2.18
N PRO A 89 -24.87 -4.73 3.16
CA PRO A 89 -26.25 -4.37 3.45
C PRO A 89 -26.35 -2.88 3.79
N GLY A 90 -27.24 -2.14 3.12
CA GLY A 90 -27.41 -0.70 3.30
C GLY A 90 -26.55 0.18 2.39
N ALA A 91 -25.66 -0.40 1.58
CA ALA A 91 -24.92 0.35 0.58
C ALA A 91 -25.86 1.03 -0.43
N GLY A 92 -25.56 2.29 -0.74
CA GLY A 92 -26.28 3.07 -1.74
C GLY A 92 -25.98 2.60 -3.16
N THR A 93 -26.90 2.88 -4.08
CA THR A 93 -26.87 2.40 -5.47
C THR A 93 -26.78 3.52 -6.50
N ALA A 94 -26.52 4.75 -6.07
CA ALA A 94 -26.30 5.89 -6.97
C ALA A 94 -24.80 6.11 -7.25
N ALA A 95 -24.51 6.94 -8.25
CA ALA A 95 -23.15 7.38 -8.56
C ALA A 95 -22.48 7.95 -7.30
N GLY A 96 -21.27 7.50 -6.99
CA GLY A 96 -20.55 7.94 -5.78
C GLY A 96 -20.72 7.01 -4.56
N GLN A 97 -21.77 6.18 -4.56
CA GLN A 97 -22.12 5.30 -3.45
C GLN A 97 -21.55 3.88 -3.63
N GLY A 98 -21.88 2.99 -2.70
CA GLY A 98 -21.58 1.57 -2.80
C GLY A 98 -20.45 1.10 -1.89
N THR A 99 -20.04 -0.15 -2.08
CA THR A 99 -19.14 -0.92 -1.21
C THR A 99 -17.70 -0.86 -1.69
N ARG A 100 -16.75 -0.61 -0.78
CA ARG A 100 -15.31 -0.59 -1.06
C ARG A 100 -14.57 -1.52 -0.09
N ALA A 101 -13.82 -2.48 -0.63
CA ALA A 101 -12.94 -3.35 0.16
C ALA A 101 -11.50 -2.83 0.13
N TYR A 102 -10.88 -2.66 1.31
CA TYR A 102 -9.53 -2.09 1.41
C TYR A 102 -8.52 -3.05 2.01
N SER A 103 -8.88 -3.87 3.00
CA SER A 103 -7.92 -4.75 3.69
C SER A 103 -8.46 -6.16 3.91
N ILE A 104 -7.58 -7.16 3.82
CA ILE A 104 -7.87 -8.57 4.07
C ILE A 104 -6.82 -9.20 4.98
N ASN A 105 -7.24 -9.92 6.00
CA ASN A 105 -6.31 -10.64 6.89
C ASN A 105 -6.03 -12.08 6.40
N PRO A 106 -5.04 -12.79 6.98
CA PRO A 106 -4.73 -14.17 6.60
C PRO A 106 -5.87 -15.18 6.79
N ALA A 107 -6.85 -14.89 7.66
CA ALA A 107 -8.04 -15.71 7.86
C ALA A 107 -9.11 -15.51 6.76
N GLY A 108 -8.91 -14.54 5.87
CA GLY A 108 -9.82 -14.18 4.78
C GLY A 108 -10.94 -13.22 5.22
N GLU A 109 -10.82 -12.59 6.39
CA GLU A 109 -11.73 -11.54 6.81
C GLU A 109 -11.36 -10.24 6.09
N ILE A 110 -12.37 -9.54 5.60
CA ILE A 110 -12.22 -8.33 4.80
C ILE A 110 -12.87 -7.17 5.52
N THR A 111 -12.25 -6.01 5.47
CA THR A 111 -12.85 -4.77 5.94
C THR A 111 -12.65 -3.64 4.94
N GLY A 112 -13.49 -2.62 5.10
CA GLY A 112 -13.59 -1.45 4.26
C GLY A 112 -14.84 -0.69 4.68
N PHE A 113 -15.26 0.25 3.85
CA PHE A 113 -16.45 1.05 4.10
C PHE A 113 -17.38 1.06 2.90
N PHE A 114 -18.63 1.40 3.15
CA PHE A 114 -19.58 1.70 2.09
C PHE A 114 -20.22 3.06 2.32
N PHE A 115 -20.61 3.71 1.23
CA PHE A 115 -21.51 4.86 1.29
C PHE A 115 -22.94 4.38 1.12
N ASP A 116 -23.82 4.82 2.01
CA ASP A 116 -25.26 4.56 1.92
C ASP A 116 -25.98 5.47 0.89
N SER A 117 -27.31 5.44 0.88
CA SER A 117 -28.14 6.23 -0.04
C SER A 117 -28.03 7.76 0.15
N VAL A 118 -27.54 8.22 1.29
CA VAL A 118 -27.33 9.65 1.62
C VAL A 118 -25.84 10.00 1.76
N THR A 119 -24.96 9.12 1.28
CA THR A 119 -23.50 9.29 1.26
C THR A 119 -22.84 9.40 2.63
N VAL A 120 -23.42 8.77 3.65
CA VAL A 120 -22.76 8.55 4.94
C VAL A 120 -21.89 7.29 4.85
N ALA A 121 -20.67 7.36 5.37
CA ALA A 121 -19.75 6.24 5.40
C ALA A 121 -20.03 5.32 6.60
N HIS A 122 -20.09 4.02 6.31
CA HIS A 122 -20.23 2.97 7.32
C HIS A 122 -19.09 1.97 7.18
N GLY A 123 -18.42 1.64 8.28
CA GLY A 123 -17.44 0.57 8.30
C GLY A 123 -18.12 -0.80 8.21
N TYR A 124 -17.44 -1.81 7.68
CA TYR A 124 -17.92 -3.19 7.75
C TYR A 124 -16.79 -4.20 7.97
N VAL A 125 -17.14 -5.35 8.52
CA VAL A 125 -16.34 -6.56 8.47
C VAL A 125 -17.09 -7.64 7.71
N ARG A 126 -16.41 -8.32 6.79
CA ARG A 126 -16.92 -9.47 6.06
C ARG A 126 -16.14 -10.71 6.49
N SER A 127 -16.84 -11.70 7.02
CA SER A 127 -16.22 -12.97 7.41
C SER A 127 -15.76 -13.78 6.18
N ASN A 128 -14.92 -14.79 6.40
CA ASN A 128 -14.51 -15.71 5.33
C ASN A 128 -15.68 -16.56 4.77
N GLN A 129 -16.80 -16.66 5.49
CA GLN A 129 -18.05 -17.27 5.03
C GLN A 129 -18.96 -16.29 4.26
N GLY A 130 -18.56 -15.02 4.17
CA GLY A 130 -19.28 -13.99 3.43
C GLY A 130 -20.37 -13.25 4.18
N VAL A 131 -20.46 -13.42 5.51
CA VAL A 131 -21.36 -12.62 6.35
C VAL A 131 -20.76 -11.22 6.50
N ILE A 132 -21.55 -10.19 6.16
CA ILE A 132 -21.15 -8.78 6.31
C ILE A 132 -21.84 -8.19 7.55
N THR A 133 -21.07 -7.53 8.40
CA THR A 133 -21.55 -6.80 9.58
C THR A 133 -21.05 -5.37 9.51
N ALA A 134 -21.98 -4.43 9.38
CA ALA A 134 -21.69 -3.00 9.43
C ALA A 134 -21.42 -2.54 10.87
N PHE A 135 -20.62 -1.49 11.04
CA PHE A 135 -20.35 -0.84 12.31
C PHE A 135 -20.09 0.66 12.08
N ASP A 136 -20.49 1.45 13.07
CA ASP A 136 -20.24 2.89 13.11
C ASP A 136 -19.51 3.25 14.40
N ALA A 137 -18.51 4.12 14.31
CA ALA A 137 -17.88 4.69 15.48
C ALA A 137 -18.90 5.55 16.26
N PRO A 138 -18.90 5.55 17.61
CA PRO A 138 -19.92 6.22 18.40
C PRO A 138 -20.05 7.74 18.17
N GLY A 139 -18.97 8.40 17.73
CA GLY A 139 -18.95 9.84 17.44
C GLY A 139 -19.07 10.19 15.96
N ALA A 140 -19.30 9.20 15.09
CA ALA A 140 -19.36 9.44 13.65
C ALA A 140 -20.53 10.35 13.26
N GLY A 141 -20.25 11.30 12.37
CA GLY A 141 -21.25 12.16 11.76
C GLY A 141 -22.19 11.40 10.83
N THR A 142 -23.35 12.00 10.56
CA THR A 142 -24.41 11.42 9.72
C THR A 142 -24.74 12.28 8.49
N GLY A 143 -23.91 13.28 8.21
CA GLY A 143 -23.98 14.09 7.00
C GLY A 143 -23.26 13.44 5.81
N PRO A 144 -23.54 13.92 4.58
CA PRO A 144 -22.82 13.52 3.38
C PRO A 144 -21.30 13.65 3.55
N GLY A 145 -20.55 12.58 3.29
CA GLY A 145 -19.09 12.56 3.41
C GLY A 145 -18.54 12.35 4.84
N GLN A 146 -19.41 12.32 5.85
CA GLN A 146 -19.06 11.98 7.23
C GLN A 146 -19.20 10.47 7.46
N GLY A 147 -18.82 9.98 8.63
CA GLY A 147 -19.04 8.58 9.02
C GLY A 147 -17.77 7.84 9.38
N THR A 148 -17.77 6.52 9.23
CA THR A 148 -16.70 5.61 9.68
C THR A 148 -15.88 5.07 8.50
N PHE A 149 -14.56 5.26 8.54
CA PHE A 149 -13.62 5.01 7.45
C PHE A 149 -12.44 4.08 7.84
N PRO A 150 -12.60 2.76 7.77
CA PRO A 150 -11.48 1.83 7.58
C PRO A 150 -10.96 1.92 6.12
N LEU A 151 -9.98 2.79 5.88
CA LEU A 151 -9.52 3.20 4.55
C LEU A 151 -8.01 3.03 4.40
N SER A 152 -7.53 1.78 4.31
CA SER A 152 -6.13 1.48 3.98
C SER A 152 -5.95 -0.02 3.71
N PRO A 153 -4.91 -0.46 2.97
CA PRO A 153 -4.57 -1.87 2.84
C PRO A 153 -4.06 -2.52 4.13
N LEU A 154 -3.75 -1.77 5.18
CA LEU A 154 -2.98 -2.22 6.35
C LEU A 154 -3.75 -2.12 7.68
N ILE A 155 -5.07 -1.96 7.63
CA ILE A 155 -5.90 -1.62 8.81
C ILE A 155 -6.60 -2.80 9.48
N ILE A 156 -6.39 -4.05 9.05
CA ILE A 156 -6.86 -5.25 9.78
C ILE A 156 -5.69 -6.14 10.13
N ASN A 157 -5.56 -6.51 11.41
CA ASN A 157 -4.51 -7.41 11.86
C ASN A 157 -4.95 -8.89 11.78
N PRO A 158 -4.01 -9.86 12.00
CA PRO A 158 -4.35 -11.27 11.93
C PRO A 158 -5.39 -11.76 12.95
N SER A 159 -5.62 -11.04 14.06
CA SER A 159 -6.66 -11.38 15.03
C SER A 159 -8.04 -10.82 14.67
N GLY A 160 -8.13 -9.97 13.64
CA GLY A 160 -9.37 -9.35 13.19
C GLY A 160 -9.70 -8.00 13.86
N ALA A 161 -8.76 -7.43 14.62
CA ALA A 161 -8.88 -6.06 15.08
C ALA A 161 -8.67 -5.08 13.91
N ILE A 162 -9.44 -4.00 13.90
CA ILE A 162 -9.48 -3.05 12.78
C ILE A 162 -9.14 -1.65 13.29
N ALA A 163 -8.25 -0.94 12.60
CA ALA A 163 -8.03 0.49 12.80
C ALA A 163 -8.72 1.31 11.72
N GLY A 164 -8.86 2.61 11.95
CA GLY A 164 -9.35 3.55 10.95
C GLY A 164 -9.60 4.91 11.59
N TYR A 165 -10.34 5.75 10.89
CA TYR A 165 -10.81 7.01 11.46
C TYR A 165 -12.30 7.18 11.21
N TYR A 166 -12.94 8.07 11.97
CA TYR A 166 -14.27 8.55 11.65
C TYR A 166 -14.26 10.07 11.55
N THR A 167 -15.16 10.60 10.73
CA THR A 167 -15.41 12.03 10.61
C THR A 167 -16.68 12.35 11.38
N ASP A 168 -16.60 13.29 12.32
CA ASP A 168 -17.73 13.69 13.17
C ASP A 168 -18.68 14.67 12.45
N SER A 169 -19.67 15.23 13.17
CA SER A 169 -20.61 16.20 12.59
C SER A 169 -19.99 17.57 12.25
N SER A 170 -18.78 17.83 12.75
CA SER A 170 -18.01 19.07 12.56
C SER A 170 -16.93 18.91 11.47
N ASP A 171 -16.94 17.76 10.78
CA ASP A 171 -15.97 17.36 9.77
C ASP A 171 -14.54 17.17 10.33
N VAL A 172 -14.39 16.86 11.62
CA VAL A 172 -13.11 16.55 12.28
C VAL A 172 -12.85 15.05 12.26
N ALA A 173 -11.62 14.64 11.95
CA ALA A 173 -11.22 13.24 11.95
C ALA A 173 -10.75 12.76 13.34
N HIS A 174 -11.18 11.56 13.71
CA HIS A 174 -10.83 10.90 14.96
C HIS A 174 -10.36 9.48 14.70
N GLY A 175 -9.27 9.06 15.34
CA GLY A 175 -8.76 7.69 15.22
C GLY A 175 -9.66 6.69 15.97
N PHE A 176 -9.73 5.45 15.50
CA PHE A 176 -10.38 4.38 16.24
C PHE A 176 -9.64 3.03 16.16
N LEU A 177 -9.82 2.23 17.21
CA LEU A 177 -9.57 0.79 17.24
C LEU A 177 -10.91 0.07 17.43
N ARG A 178 -11.26 -0.82 16.50
CA ARG A 178 -12.34 -1.79 16.66
C ARG A 178 -11.76 -3.12 17.10
N GLU A 179 -12.10 -3.55 18.29
CA GLU A 179 -11.72 -4.84 18.85
C GLU A 179 -12.47 -6.00 18.19
N THR A 180 -11.98 -7.22 18.39
CA THR A 180 -12.57 -8.45 17.81
C THR A 180 -13.97 -8.75 18.35
N ASN A 181 -14.28 -8.29 19.57
CA ASN A 181 -15.61 -8.34 20.17
C ASN A 181 -16.59 -7.30 19.58
N GLY A 182 -16.10 -6.38 18.72
CA GLY A 182 -16.87 -5.31 18.09
C GLY A 182 -16.89 -3.98 18.85
N ALA A 183 -16.29 -3.88 20.04
CA ALA A 183 -16.14 -2.62 20.75
C ALA A 183 -15.25 -1.65 19.96
N ILE A 184 -15.62 -0.37 19.96
CA ILE A 184 -14.87 0.68 19.27
C ILE A 184 -14.32 1.65 20.32
N ILE A 185 -13.01 1.83 20.30
CA ILE A 185 -12.27 2.77 21.13
C ILE A 185 -11.82 3.91 20.22
N ALA A 186 -12.45 5.07 20.38
CA ALA A 186 -12.01 6.31 19.74
C ALA A 186 -10.81 6.91 20.48
N PHE A 187 -9.95 7.62 19.76
CA PHE A 187 -8.84 8.37 20.33
C PHE A 187 -8.42 9.53 19.42
N ASP A 188 -7.87 10.57 20.05
CA ASP A 188 -7.29 11.73 19.38
C ASP A 188 -5.81 11.84 19.74
N VAL A 189 -4.98 12.18 18.76
CA VAL A 189 -3.56 12.46 18.99
C VAL A 189 -3.42 13.83 19.67
N PRO A 190 -2.64 13.93 20.76
CA PRO A 190 -2.33 15.24 21.36
C PRO A 190 -1.66 16.16 20.34
N GLY A 191 -2.24 17.35 20.13
CA GLY A 191 -1.77 18.31 19.13
C GLY A 191 -2.55 18.28 17.82
N ALA A 192 -3.43 17.31 17.62
CA ALA A 192 -4.32 17.30 16.47
C ALA A 192 -5.26 18.52 16.46
N GLY A 193 -5.50 19.00 15.24
CA GLY A 193 -6.43 20.06 14.95
C GLY A 193 -7.88 19.65 15.21
N THR A 194 -8.76 20.64 15.22
CA THR A 194 -10.20 20.49 15.52
C THR A 194 -11.09 21.22 14.52
N GLY A 195 -10.50 21.72 13.44
CA GLY A 195 -11.20 22.28 12.30
C GLY A 195 -11.63 21.21 11.29
N PRO A 196 -12.53 21.55 10.36
CA PRO A 196 -12.95 20.67 9.26
C PRO A 196 -11.75 20.17 8.45
N GLY A 197 -11.62 18.85 8.29
CA GLY A 197 -10.51 18.21 7.56
C GLY A 197 -9.25 17.97 8.38
N GLU A 198 -9.16 18.55 9.59
CA GLU A 198 -8.07 18.29 10.53
C GLU A 198 -8.33 17.01 11.35
N GLY A 199 -7.39 16.66 12.24
CA GLY A 199 -7.61 15.59 13.22
C GLY A 199 -6.77 14.35 12.98
N THR A 200 -7.19 13.23 13.54
CA THR A 200 -6.41 11.97 13.63
C THR A 200 -6.84 10.95 12.57
N PHE A 201 -5.89 10.50 11.75
CA PHE A 201 -6.10 9.52 10.67
C PHE A 201 -5.29 8.24 10.93
N SER A 202 -5.93 7.17 11.39
CA SER A 202 -5.26 5.87 11.53
C SER A 202 -5.13 5.15 10.20
N TYR A 203 -3.94 4.64 9.89
CA TYR A 203 -3.64 4.07 8.57
C TYR A 203 -3.09 2.63 8.62
N ALA A 204 -2.56 2.17 9.75
CA ALA A 204 -2.20 0.78 9.92
C ALA A 204 -2.29 0.27 11.35
N ILE A 205 -2.46 -1.04 11.48
CA ILE A 205 -2.46 -1.77 12.74
C ILE A 205 -1.45 -2.92 12.70
N SER A 206 -0.66 -3.07 13.75
CA SER A 206 0.30 -4.16 13.90
C SER A 206 -0.38 -5.46 14.33
N GLU A 207 0.35 -6.58 14.24
CA GLU A 207 -0.12 -7.88 14.75
C GLU A 207 -0.47 -7.83 16.25
N THR A 208 0.21 -6.99 17.03
CA THR A 208 -0.01 -6.82 18.47
C THR A 208 -1.10 -5.79 18.81
N GLY A 209 -1.60 -5.04 17.82
CA GLY A 209 -2.64 -4.02 18.00
C GLY A 209 -2.12 -2.60 18.24
N ALA A 210 -0.83 -2.34 18.02
CA ALA A 210 -0.32 -0.96 17.93
C ALA A 210 -0.81 -0.31 16.63
N ILE A 211 -1.05 1.00 16.64
CA ILE A 211 -1.64 1.75 15.51
C ILE A 211 -0.70 2.88 15.10
N THR A 212 -0.55 3.10 13.80
CA THR A 212 0.14 4.28 13.24
C THR A 212 -0.74 4.93 12.19
N GLY A 213 -0.38 6.16 11.88
CA GLY A 213 -1.00 7.00 10.89
C GLY A 213 -0.42 8.39 11.01
N TYR A 214 -1.25 9.38 10.71
CA TYR A 214 -0.87 10.78 10.80
C TYR A 214 -2.01 11.61 11.40
N TYR A 215 -1.71 12.84 11.76
CA TYR A 215 -2.71 13.82 12.14
C TYR A 215 -2.37 15.17 11.51
N PHE A 216 -3.42 15.93 11.18
CA PHE A 216 -3.28 17.34 10.84
C PHE A 216 -3.45 18.18 12.11
N ASP A 217 -2.53 19.10 12.34
CA ASP A 217 -2.65 20.11 13.38
C ASP A 217 -3.57 21.28 12.94
N SER A 218 -3.67 22.32 13.77
CA SER A 218 -4.49 23.51 13.44
C SER A 218 -3.92 24.40 12.34
N ALA A 219 -2.75 24.06 11.80
CA ALA A 219 -2.11 24.74 10.68
C ALA A 219 -2.12 23.87 9.41
N ASP A 220 -2.89 22.78 9.41
CA ASP A 220 -2.97 21.78 8.35
C ASP A 220 -1.62 21.10 8.06
N VAL A 221 -0.69 21.07 9.02
CA VAL A 221 0.59 20.36 8.89
C VAL A 221 0.41 18.90 9.34
N SER A 222 0.91 17.97 8.54
CA SER A 222 0.82 16.54 8.85
C SER A 222 1.96 16.09 9.75
N HIS A 223 1.62 15.29 10.76
CA HIS A 223 2.54 14.72 11.72
C HIS A 223 2.30 13.22 11.90
N GLY A 224 3.36 12.43 12.05
CA GLY A 224 3.25 11.00 12.31
C GLY A 224 2.87 10.69 13.76
N PHE A 225 2.17 9.58 13.99
CA PHE A 225 1.96 9.06 15.35
C PHE A 225 2.08 7.54 15.45
N LEU A 226 2.41 7.07 16.67
CA LEU A 226 2.37 5.68 17.10
C LEU A 226 1.54 5.60 18.39
N ARG A 227 0.43 4.88 18.35
CA ARG A 227 -0.35 4.47 19.51
C ARG A 227 0.03 3.05 19.90
N ASP A 228 0.59 2.86 21.09
CA ASP A 228 0.96 1.53 21.57
C ASP A 228 -0.26 0.71 22.03
N THR A 229 -0.01 -0.54 22.44
CA THR A 229 -1.07 -1.49 22.86
C THR A 229 -1.72 -1.12 24.19
N THR A 230 -1.11 -0.22 24.97
CA THR A 230 -1.68 0.34 26.20
C THR A 230 -2.47 1.63 25.95
N GLY A 231 -2.38 2.17 24.73
CA GLY A 231 -3.04 3.39 24.29
C GLY A 231 -2.22 4.66 24.46
N VAL A 232 -0.95 4.56 24.83
CA VAL A 232 -0.04 5.72 24.87
C VAL A 232 0.29 6.13 23.44
N ILE A 233 0.19 7.42 23.16
CA ILE A 233 0.46 8.01 21.85
C ILE A 233 1.79 8.75 21.89
N THR A 234 2.67 8.45 20.94
CA THR A 234 3.91 9.17 20.65
C THR A 234 3.80 9.78 19.26
N THR A 235 4.16 11.05 19.11
CA THR A 235 4.21 11.73 17.81
C THR A 235 5.64 11.81 17.29
N PHE A 236 5.79 11.94 15.98
CA PHE A 236 7.10 12.05 15.35
C PHE A 236 7.02 12.80 14.01
N ASP A 237 8.11 13.50 13.69
CA ASP A 237 8.33 14.17 12.41
C ASP A 237 9.62 13.65 11.78
N VAL A 238 9.55 13.30 10.50
CA VAL A 238 10.74 12.88 9.75
C VAL A 238 11.66 14.09 9.53
N PRO A 239 12.97 14.00 9.82
CA PRO A 239 13.89 15.07 9.52
C PRO A 239 13.86 15.43 8.03
N GLY A 240 13.62 16.70 7.73
CA GLY A 240 13.46 17.20 6.36
C GLY A 240 12.02 17.39 5.90
N SER A 241 11.02 17.00 6.70
CA SER A 241 9.63 17.27 6.36
C SER A 241 9.30 18.76 6.35
N GLY A 242 8.44 19.17 5.42
CA GLY A 242 7.92 20.52 5.31
C GLY A 242 6.99 20.87 6.47
N THR A 243 6.70 22.16 6.61
CA THR A 243 5.89 22.70 7.71
C THR A 243 4.80 23.65 7.23
N ALA A 244 4.50 23.66 5.93
CA ALA A 244 3.36 24.36 5.37
C ALA A 244 2.11 23.45 5.37
N PRO A 245 0.90 24.00 5.14
CA PRO A 245 -0.31 23.20 4.97
C PRO A 245 -0.11 22.06 3.96
N LEU A 246 -0.57 20.86 4.31
CA LEU A 246 -0.47 19.62 3.55
C LEU A 246 0.96 19.07 3.34
N GLN A 247 1.96 19.67 3.99
CA GLN A 247 3.30 19.10 4.10
C GLN A 247 3.43 18.28 5.38
N GLY A 248 4.56 17.60 5.55
CA GLY A 248 4.87 16.92 6.80
C GLY A 248 4.91 15.40 6.66
N THR A 249 4.74 14.70 7.78
CA THR A 249 4.91 13.25 7.87
C THR A 249 3.58 12.52 7.71
N TYR A 250 3.51 11.58 6.77
CA TYR A 250 2.38 10.70 6.50
C TYR A 250 2.78 9.25 6.83
N GLY A 251 2.51 8.81 8.06
CA GLY A 251 2.74 7.42 8.47
C GLY A 251 1.79 6.45 7.76
N GLY A 252 2.23 5.22 7.48
CA GLY A 252 1.47 4.30 6.62
C GLY A 252 1.40 2.85 7.08
N GLY A 253 2.53 2.20 7.37
CA GLY A 253 2.57 0.74 7.55
C GLY A 253 3.55 0.25 8.61
N PHE A 254 3.43 -1.03 8.96
CA PHE A 254 4.31 -1.71 9.92
C PHE A 254 4.91 -2.99 9.35
N THR A 255 6.16 -3.28 9.70
CA THR A 255 6.68 -4.66 9.68
C THR A 255 6.36 -5.39 11.01
N PRO A 256 6.41 -6.73 11.04
CA PRO A 256 6.36 -7.50 12.30
C PRO A 256 7.50 -7.16 13.28
N SER A 257 8.62 -6.63 12.77
CA SER A 257 9.74 -6.15 13.61
C SER A 257 9.50 -4.77 14.23
N GLY A 258 8.33 -4.17 14.02
CA GLY A 258 7.97 -2.86 14.56
C GLY A 258 8.53 -1.67 13.78
N THR A 259 9.10 -1.90 12.60
CA THR A 259 9.53 -0.81 11.71
C THR A 259 8.29 -0.13 11.14
N ILE A 260 8.23 1.20 11.26
CA ILE A 260 7.18 2.01 10.64
C ILE A 260 7.65 2.43 9.26
N MET A 261 6.78 2.31 8.28
CA MET A 261 6.95 2.80 6.92
C MET A 261 5.92 3.90 6.66
N GLY A 262 6.31 4.90 5.89
CA GLY A 262 5.39 5.92 5.37
C GLY A 262 6.10 6.80 4.36
N ASN A 263 5.49 7.94 4.06
CA ASN A 263 6.10 8.99 3.27
C ASN A 263 6.09 10.32 4.04
N TYR A 264 6.86 11.28 3.57
CA TYR A 264 6.75 12.66 4.03
C TYR A 264 6.85 13.60 2.84
N PHE A 265 6.17 14.74 2.94
CA PHE A 265 6.33 15.84 2.00
C PHE A 265 7.30 16.86 2.57
N ASP A 266 8.30 17.22 1.78
CA ASP A 266 9.28 18.25 2.13
C ASP A 266 8.72 19.67 1.89
N ALA A 267 9.60 20.69 1.99
CA ALA A 267 9.21 22.08 1.78
C ALA A 267 8.85 22.42 0.32
N ASP A 268 9.31 21.60 -0.63
CA ASP A 268 9.06 21.73 -2.07
C ASP A 268 7.83 20.92 -2.53
N ASN A 269 7.16 20.23 -1.59
CA ASN A 269 6.04 19.30 -1.79
C ASN A 269 6.42 18.00 -2.54
N LEU A 270 7.70 17.62 -2.48
CA LEU A 270 8.15 16.32 -2.97
C LEU A 270 7.88 15.24 -1.92
N SER A 271 7.33 14.10 -2.35
CA SER A 271 7.14 12.95 -1.48
C SER A 271 8.40 12.10 -1.40
N HIS A 272 8.76 11.68 -0.20
CA HIS A 272 9.89 10.81 0.07
C HIS A 272 9.48 9.63 0.95
N GLY A 273 10.00 8.44 0.66
CA GLY A 273 9.78 7.27 1.51
C GLY A 273 10.62 7.34 2.79
N PHE A 274 10.09 6.84 3.90
CA PHE A 274 10.87 6.66 5.13
C PHE A 274 10.62 5.31 5.82
N LEU A 275 11.60 4.91 6.63
CA LEU A 275 11.50 3.87 7.64
C LEU A 275 11.89 4.45 9.00
N MET A 276 11.13 4.15 10.04
CA MET A 276 11.49 4.44 11.43
C MET A 276 11.67 3.12 12.20
N ASP A 277 12.83 2.94 12.82
CA ASP A 277 13.10 1.76 13.66
C ASP A 277 12.49 1.88 15.06
N THR A 278 12.59 0.81 15.86
CA THR A 278 12.03 0.78 17.23
C THR A 278 12.75 1.70 18.22
N ASN A 279 13.92 2.25 17.85
CA ASN A 279 14.64 3.24 18.64
C ASN A 279 14.33 4.68 18.18
N GLY A 280 13.46 4.85 17.18
CA GLY A 280 13.10 6.15 16.60
C GLY A 280 14.10 6.67 15.56
N ALA A 281 15.02 5.83 15.06
CA ALA A 281 15.95 6.24 14.02
C ALA A 281 15.27 6.20 12.63
N PHE A 282 15.43 7.28 11.86
CA PHE A 282 14.88 7.41 10.52
C PHE A 282 15.88 7.00 9.44
N THR A 283 15.38 6.33 8.40
CA THR A 283 16.06 6.11 7.12
C THR A 283 15.12 6.56 6.00
N THR A 284 15.55 7.51 5.18
CA THR A 284 14.77 7.98 4.02
C THR A 284 15.23 7.27 2.75
N PHE A 285 14.37 7.22 1.74
CA PHE A 285 14.68 6.66 0.43
C PHE A 285 13.76 7.21 -0.65
N ASP A 286 14.29 7.28 -1.86
CA ASP A 286 13.54 7.60 -3.08
C ASP A 286 13.72 6.48 -4.10
N ALA A 287 12.72 6.29 -4.97
CA ALA A 287 12.90 5.51 -6.18
C ALA A 287 13.95 6.19 -7.08
N PRO A 288 14.84 5.42 -7.74
CA PRO A 288 15.89 5.96 -8.61
C PRO A 288 15.43 7.03 -9.61
N ASP A 289 14.26 6.83 -10.22
CA ASP A 289 13.72 7.72 -11.25
C ASP A 289 12.56 8.60 -10.74
N ALA A 290 12.42 8.76 -9.42
CA ALA A 290 11.45 9.67 -8.83
C ALA A 290 11.65 11.13 -9.28
N GLY A 291 10.57 11.88 -9.39
CA GLY A 291 10.57 13.29 -9.76
C GLY A 291 11.20 14.18 -8.69
N HIS A 292 11.79 15.28 -9.14
CA HIS A 292 12.51 16.27 -8.34
C HIS A 292 12.04 17.70 -8.65
N VAL A 293 10.96 17.87 -9.42
CA VAL A 293 10.43 19.19 -9.75
C VAL A 293 9.54 19.67 -8.61
N PRO A 294 9.82 20.85 -8.00
CA PRO A 294 8.95 21.38 -6.95
C PRO A 294 7.50 21.54 -7.43
N GLY A 295 6.56 20.94 -6.71
CA GLY A 295 5.19 20.79 -7.17
C GLY A 295 4.42 19.74 -6.39
N VAL A 296 3.11 19.69 -6.58
CA VAL A 296 2.27 18.66 -5.96
C VAL A 296 2.41 17.34 -6.73
N ASP A 297 2.48 16.25 -5.98
CA ASP A 297 2.37 14.86 -6.43
C ASP A 297 3.63 14.19 -7.01
N ASP A 298 4.78 14.87 -7.07
CA ASP A 298 6.06 14.26 -7.44
C ASP A 298 6.71 13.46 -6.30
N GLY A 299 7.49 12.44 -6.66
CA GLY A 299 8.35 11.72 -5.72
C GLY A 299 7.89 10.31 -5.39
N THR A 300 8.34 9.78 -4.25
CA THR A 300 8.21 8.37 -3.86
C THR A 300 7.11 8.13 -2.84
N TYR A 301 6.22 7.18 -3.13
CA TYR A 301 5.05 6.86 -2.31
C TYR A 301 4.99 5.36 -1.94
N PRO A 302 5.60 4.94 -0.81
CA PRO A 302 5.42 3.59 -0.29
C PRO A 302 4.04 3.40 0.36
N PHE A 303 3.33 2.34 -0.01
CA PHE A 303 1.98 2.03 0.50
C PHE A 303 1.84 0.62 1.09
N GLY A 304 2.60 -0.34 0.58
CA GLY A 304 2.54 -1.73 1.01
C GLY A 304 3.85 -2.16 1.66
N ILE A 305 3.77 -2.89 2.77
CA ILE A 305 4.92 -3.54 3.40
C ILE A 305 4.53 -4.93 3.86
N ASN A 306 5.34 -5.95 3.55
CA ASN A 306 5.07 -7.32 3.98
C ASN A 306 5.89 -7.74 5.20
N ALA A 307 5.56 -8.93 5.73
CA ALA A 307 6.23 -9.53 6.88
C ALA A 307 7.74 -9.76 6.69
N ASN A 308 8.23 -9.79 5.44
CA ASN A 308 9.65 -9.95 5.13
C ASN A 308 10.40 -8.61 5.07
N GLY A 309 9.71 -7.48 5.27
CA GLY A 309 10.27 -6.13 5.16
C GLY A 309 10.43 -5.64 3.72
N ALA A 310 9.84 -6.33 2.73
CA ALA A 310 9.77 -5.80 1.38
C ALA A 310 8.63 -4.77 1.29
N ILE A 311 8.91 -3.67 0.61
CA ILE A 311 8.01 -2.53 0.47
C ILE A 311 7.62 -2.41 -1.00
N THR A 312 6.40 -1.97 -1.26
CA THR A 312 5.94 -1.60 -2.60
C THR A 312 5.19 -0.28 -2.54
N GLY A 313 5.08 0.35 -3.69
CA GLY A 313 4.45 1.65 -3.86
C GLY A 313 4.60 2.09 -5.30
N TRP A 314 4.31 3.36 -5.53
CA TRP A 314 4.59 4.01 -6.80
C TRP A 314 5.45 5.25 -6.58
N TYR A 315 6.03 5.73 -7.65
CA TYR A 315 6.62 7.06 -7.69
C TYR A 315 6.07 7.81 -8.89
N VAL A 316 6.12 9.13 -8.82
CA VAL A 316 5.85 10.03 -9.95
C VAL A 316 7.19 10.61 -10.41
N ASP A 317 7.48 10.53 -11.70
CA ASP A 317 8.71 11.03 -12.31
C ASP A 317 8.60 12.51 -12.74
N ASP A 318 9.69 13.11 -13.23
CA ASP A 318 9.71 14.51 -13.72
C ASP A 318 8.78 14.76 -14.95
N ALA A 319 8.16 13.72 -15.50
CA ALA A 319 7.24 13.77 -16.63
C ALA A 319 5.78 13.53 -16.21
N ASP A 320 5.45 13.62 -14.91
CA ASP A 320 4.15 13.35 -14.31
C ASP A 320 3.66 11.89 -14.54
N ALA A 321 4.57 10.95 -14.82
CA ALA A 321 4.24 9.55 -15.04
C ALA A 321 4.37 8.73 -13.74
N ASN A 322 3.36 7.89 -13.47
CA ASN A 322 3.34 7.04 -12.27
C ASN A 322 3.90 5.66 -12.59
N HIS A 323 4.90 5.23 -11.82
CA HIS A 323 5.62 3.96 -11.99
C HIS A 323 5.56 3.12 -10.72
N GLY A 324 5.50 1.79 -10.85
CA GLY A 324 5.53 0.90 -9.70
C GLY A 324 6.94 0.59 -9.23
N PHE A 325 7.13 0.34 -7.93
CA PHE A 325 8.40 -0.16 -7.42
C PHE A 325 8.23 -1.26 -6.35
N VAL A 326 9.28 -2.07 -6.19
CA VAL A 326 9.49 -2.96 -5.05
C VAL A 326 10.85 -2.68 -4.45
N ARG A 327 10.88 -2.37 -3.17
CA ARG A 327 12.10 -2.23 -2.37
C ARG A 327 12.30 -3.48 -1.51
N ASP A 328 13.46 -4.10 -1.60
CA ASP A 328 13.79 -5.24 -0.75
C ASP A 328 14.18 -4.81 0.68
N LYS A 329 14.33 -5.79 1.58
CA LYS A 329 14.70 -5.54 2.99
C LYS A 329 16.12 -4.97 3.17
N HIS A 330 16.96 -5.03 2.14
CA HIS A 330 18.31 -4.49 2.13
C HIS A 330 18.38 -3.10 1.48
N GLY A 331 17.27 -2.64 0.93
CA GLY A 331 17.11 -1.32 0.33
C GLY A 331 17.30 -1.25 -1.17
N ALA A 332 17.49 -2.37 -1.86
CA ALA A 332 17.52 -2.36 -3.32
C ALA A 332 16.11 -2.11 -3.87
N ILE A 333 15.97 -1.17 -4.80
CA ILE A 333 14.71 -0.83 -5.45
C ILE A 333 14.71 -1.40 -6.87
N VAL A 334 13.62 -2.06 -7.23
CA VAL A 334 13.33 -2.51 -8.59
C VAL A 334 12.03 -1.85 -9.04
N GLU A 335 12.13 -1.04 -10.07
CA GLU A 335 11.01 -0.35 -10.70
C GLU A 335 10.34 -1.23 -11.76
N PHE A 336 9.07 -0.99 -12.04
CA PHE A 336 8.33 -1.71 -13.06
C PHE A 336 7.13 -0.91 -13.57
N ASP A 337 6.83 -1.11 -14.86
CA ASP A 337 5.61 -0.63 -15.51
C ASP A 337 4.63 -1.77 -15.78
N VAL A 338 3.35 -1.40 -15.92
CA VAL A 338 2.30 -2.34 -16.31
C VAL A 338 2.03 -2.19 -17.81
N PRO A 339 2.14 -3.27 -18.62
CA PRO A 339 1.80 -3.20 -20.04
C PRO A 339 0.37 -2.72 -20.26
N GLY A 340 0.21 -1.69 -21.10
CA GLY A 340 -1.09 -1.08 -21.38
C GLY A 340 -1.47 0.07 -20.44
N ALA A 341 -0.65 0.39 -19.44
CA ALA A 341 -0.80 1.63 -18.69
C ALA A 341 -0.54 2.84 -19.60
N GLY A 342 -1.49 3.77 -19.60
CA GLY A 342 -1.41 5.04 -20.31
C GLY A 342 -0.93 6.18 -19.42
N ALA A 343 -1.60 6.38 -18.28
CA ALA A 343 -1.42 7.57 -17.45
C ALA A 343 -1.18 7.29 -15.96
N GLY A 344 -1.06 6.02 -15.54
CA GLY A 344 -0.49 5.75 -14.22
C GLY A 344 -0.66 4.35 -13.68
N VAL A 345 0.32 3.93 -12.88
CA VAL A 345 0.36 2.68 -12.12
C VAL A 345 0.28 2.99 -10.63
N PHE A 346 -0.74 2.47 -9.95
CA PHE A 346 -0.94 2.65 -8.51
C PHE A 346 -0.77 1.31 -7.80
N VAL A 347 0.26 1.20 -6.98
CA VAL A 347 0.65 -0.04 -6.32
C VAL A 347 0.34 0.02 -4.83
N TRP A 348 -0.50 -0.89 -4.33
CA TRP A 348 -1.07 -0.76 -2.99
C TRP A 348 -0.61 -1.82 -2.00
N SER A 349 -0.30 -3.03 -2.46
CA SER A 349 -0.09 -4.15 -1.54
C SER A 349 0.88 -5.18 -2.08
N ILE A 350 1.60 -5.80 -1.15
CA ILE A 350 2.60 -6.84 -1.40
C ILE A 350 2.37 -8.01 -0.44
N ALA A 351 2.19 -9.21 -0.98
CA ALA A 351 2.05 -10.43 -0.21
C ALA A 351 3.41 -10.91 0.33
N PRO A 352 3.45 -11.79 1.36
CA PRO A 352 4.68 -12.44 1.80
C PRO A 352 5.39 -13.25 0.72
N SER A 353 4.65 -13.69 -0.31
CA SER A 353 5.21 -14.38 -1.49
C SER A 353 6.05 -13.47 -2.40
N GLY A 354 5.98 -12.15 -2.21
CA GLY A 354 6.54 -11.13 -3.10
C GLY A 354 5.62 -10.72 -4.25
N ALA A 355 4.42 -11.31 -4.33
CA ALA A 355 3.41 -10.88 -5.31
C ALA A 355 2.86 -9.49 -4.93
N VAL A 356 2.69 -8.64 -5.92
CA VAL A 356 2.28 -7.24 -5.77
C VAL A 356 0.98 -7.02 -6.52
N THR A 357 0.06 -6.23 -5.95
CA THR A 357 -1.19 -5.85 -6.64
C THR A 357 -1.44 -4.35 -6.57
N GLY A 358 -2.22 -3.89 -7.53
CA GLY A 358 -2.60 -2.51 -7.69
C GLY A 358 -3.53 -2.37 -8.89
N TYR A 359 -3.74 -1.14 -9.33
CA TYR A 359 -4.49 -0.84 -10.54
C TYR A 359 -3.74 0.16 -11.41
N PHE A 360 -4.13 0.26 -12.67
CA PHE A 360 -3.58 1.25 -13.59
C PHE A 360 -4.68 1.85 -14.47
N TRP A 361 -4.37 3.00 -15.07
CA TRP A 361 -5.22 3.64 -16.08
C TRP A 361 -4.73 3.31 -17.47
N ASP A 362 -5.60 2.83 -18.35
CA ASP A 362 -5.28 2.73 -19.77
C ASP A 362 -5.25 4.11 -20.45
N ALA A 363 -4.97 4.14 -21.76
CA ALA A 363 -4.94 5.39 -22.53
C ALA A 363 -6.30 6.14 -22.60
N ASN A 364 -7.40 5.49 -22.20
CA ASN A 364 -8.75 6.06 -22.14
C ASN A 364 -9.19 6.35 -20.69
N PHE A 365 -8.27 6.26 -19.72
CA PHE A 365 -8.53 6.38 -18.28
C PHE A 365 -9.47 5.29 -17.73
N VAL A 366 -9.62 4.16 -18.42
CA VAL A 366 -10.30 2.98 -17.88
C VAL A 366 -9.37 2.27 -16.91
N ILE A 367 -9.93 1.75 -15.83
CA ILE A 367 -9.16 1.28 -14.68
C ILE A 367 -9.12 -0.24 -14.68
N HIS A 368 -7.91 -0.79 -14.62
CA HIS A 368 -7.68 -2.22 -14.66
C HIS A 368 -6.90 -2.65 -13.42
N GLY A 369 -7.25 -3.80 -12.85
CA GLY A 369 -6.46 -4.42 -11.80
C GLY A 369 -5.24 -5.13 -12.39
N PHE A 370 -4.17 -5.25 -11.62
CA PHE A 370 -3.04 -6.10 -11.97
C PHE A 370 -2.50 -6.88 -10.77
N VAL A 371 -1.83 -7.99 -11.08
CA VAL A 371 -0.96 -8.71 -10.16
C VAL A 371 0.38 -8.95 -10.83
N ARG A 372 1.47 -8.59 -10.14
CA ARG A 372 2.84 -8.87 -10.52
C ARG A 372 3.35 -10.00 -9.63
N GLU A 373 3.70 -11.12 -10.25
CA GLU A 373 4.25 -12.27 -9.53
C GLU A 373 5.71 -12.02 -9.12
N ALA A 374 6.17 -12.71 -8.08
CA ALA A 374 7.58 -12.68 -7.70
C ALA A 374 8.45 -13.29 -8.81
N ALA A 375 9.68 -12.79 -8.97
CA ALA A 375 10.60 -13.30 -9.99
C ALA A 375 10.80 -14.83 -9.87
N GLY A 376 10.62 -15.54 -10.99
CA GLY A 376 10.82 -17.00 -11.07
C GLY A 376 9.60 -17.86 -10.72
N LYS A 377 8.39 -17.29 -10.74
CA LYS A 377 7.12 -18.01 -10.57
C LYS A 377 6.21 -17.91 -11.79
#